data_AF-A0A6A3V4H5-F1
#
_entry.id   AF-A0A6A3V4H5-F1
#
_cell.length_a   1.000
_cell.length_b   1.000
_cell.length_c   1.000
_cell.angle_alpha   90.00
_cell.angle_beta   90.00
_cell.angle_gamma   90.00
#
_symmetry.space_group_name_H-M   'P 1'
#
loop_
_entity.id
_entity.type
_entity.pdbx_description
1 polymer ?
#
loop_
_entity_poly.entity_id
_entity_poly.type
_entity_poly.pdbx_seq_one_letter_code
_entity_poly.pdbx_strand_id
1 'polypeptide(L)'
;MGSLKGVAYLTGGSVFAASAGGILAGRTSVQGTKEWEFCSNRGDCNYETGQCVCFLNPMPGYRSSDGYGNPGTLGDCGCANDKNIYGGPMLACVGELACSGHGYCTGYPSFKCVCEKGWTIGDCSSRTCPTGPSWFTAPSATNTVHNQWTMCSDVGTCDQTTGQCSCYTPFEGAACEFMKCPGEPVCSGHGECMSIRRLSLEADVDSSSLRFDYGADPNNIQTFDRDNILGCKCDPGYEGYDCSKRSCPRGDDPVTTDQVDKIQALKCTATGGVFRLQYRTSTSTDIPFNARVSALRHILKTSFGFEDPVVTYSSGTQACTAPASPANIITVTFPVDHGDIPPMRAVTTGLTSTGGVVSFVIADNGVTIGGVRSQQGTKESAVCSNRGYCNYQQGTCTCSFGYGSSDGRGNHGNRDDCG
;
A
#
# COMPACT_ATOMS: atom_id res chain seq x y z
N MET A 1 61.56 -2.65 -15.16
CA MET A 1 61.01 -1.29 -14.90
C MET A 1 60.21 -1.39 -13.62
N GLY A 2 60.59 -0.64 -12.59
CA GLY A 2 60.17 -0.85 -11.20
C GLY A 2 58.69 -0.60 -10.96
N SER A 3 58.06 -1.49 -10.19
CA SER A 3 56.72 -1.31 -9.65
C SER A 3 56.78 -0.30 -8.50
N LEU A 4 56.21 0.88 -8.69
CA LEU A 4 56.02 1.85 -7.60
C LEU A 4 54.87 1.36 -6.70
N LYS A 5 55.20 0.77 -5.55
CA LYS A 5 54.29 0.65 -4.42
C LYS A 5 54.61 1.79 -3.44
N GLY A 6 53.67 2.73 -3.28
CA GLY A 6 53.77 3.81 -2.31
C GLY A 6 52.49 4.65 -2.32
N VAL A 7 51.97 4.98 -1.14
CA VAL A 7 50.90 5.96 -0.97
C VAL A 7 51.55 7.34 -1.07
N ALA A 8 51.20 8.12 -2.09
CA ALA A 8 51.65 9.50 -2.24
C ALA A 8 50.58 10.45 -1.69
N TYR A 9 50.94 11.25 -0.68
CA TYR A 9 50.11 12.33 -0.17
C TYR A 9 50.50 13.63 -0.89
N LEU A 10 49.54 14.26 -1.57
CA LEU A 10 49.76 15.52 -2.27
C LEU A 10 49.47 16.70 -1.33
N THR A 11 50.41 17.64 -1.27
CA THR A 11 50.28 18.91 -0.51
C THR A 11 49.85 20.09 -1.39
N GLY A 12 49.31 19.81 -2.59
CA GLY A 12 48.73 20.78 -3.53
C GLY A 12 48.68 20.26 -4.97
N GLY A 13 47.64 20.64 -5.73
CA GLY A 13 47.43 20.27 -7.15
C GLY A 13 46.15 19.45 -7.42
N SER A 14 45.84 19.22 -8.70
CA SER A 14 44.70 18.40 -9.17
C SER A 14 45.19 17.04 -9.69
N VAL A 15 44.59 15.94 -9.23
CA VAL A 15 44.84 14.59 -9.76
C VAL A 15 43.78 14.27 -10.81
N PHE A 16 44.23 13.91 -12.01
CA PHE A 16 43.36 13.42 -13.07
C PHE A 16 43.62 11.93 -13.29
N ALA A 17 42.56 11.14 -13.26
CA ALA A 17 42.60 9.72 -13.60
C ALA A 17 41.80 9.48 -14.88
N ALA A 18 42.36 8.70 -15.81
CA ALA A 18 41.65 8.24 -17.00
C ALA A 18 41.13 6.83 -16.76
N SER A 19 39.85 6.62 -17.04
CA SER A 19 39.21 5.30 -17.02
C SER A 19 38.63 4.97 -18.40
N ALA A 20 38.35 3.69 -18.64
CA ALA A 20 37.55 3.19 -19.77
C ALA A 20 37.90 3.80 -21.15
N GLY A 21 39.18 3.78 -21.54
CA GLY A 21 39.63 4.30 -22.84
C GLY A 21 40.08 5.76 -22.82
N GLY A 22 39.96 6.48 -21.69
CA GLY A 22 40.47 7.84 -21.55
C GLY A 22 41.98 7.93 -21.74
N ILE A 23 42.46 9.01 -22.35
CA ILE A 23 43.90 9.26 -22.58
C ILE A 23 44.39 10.30 -21.57
N LEU A 24 45.45 9.98 -20.85
CA LEU A 24 46.12 10.87 -19.91
C LEU A 24 47.63 10.86 -20.17
N ALA A 25 48.18 12.04 -20.46
CA ALA A 25 49.59 12.22 -20.84
C ALA A 25 50.07 11.25 -21.94
N GLY A 26 49.25 11.04 -22.97
CA GLY A 26 49.58 10.17 -24.11
C GLY A 26 49.48 8.67 -23.82
N ARG A 27 48.98 8.26 -22.63
CA ARG A 27 48.68 6.87 -22.31
C ARG A 27 47.17 6.64 -22.27
N THR A 28 46.71 5.58 -22.92
CA THR A 28 45.29 5.19 -22.95
C THR A 28 44.99 4.24 -21.80
N SER A 29 43.97 4.56 -21.02
CA SER A 29 43.40 3.65 -20.01
C SER A 29 42.71 2.48 -20.70
N VAL A 30 42.90 1.26 -20.19
CA VAL A 30 42.30 0.04 -20.75
C VAL A 30 41.13 -0.37 -19.87
N GLN A 31 39.94 -0.54 -20.48
CA GLN A 31 38.79 -1.11 -19.78
C GLN A 31 39.04 -2.60 -19.54
N GLY A 32 38.85 -3.05 -18.29
CA GLY A 32 38.91 -4.48 -17.97
C GLY A 32 37.80 -5.26 -18.66
N THR A 33 38.13 -6.44 -19.19
CA THR A 33 37.19 -7.34 -19.88
C THR A 33 36.92 -8.64 -19.12
N LYS A 34 37.50 -8.80 -17.93
CA LYS A 34 37.33 -10.01 -17.12
C LYS A 34 35.97 -10.00 -16.41
N GLU A 35 35.31 -11.16 -16.37
CA GLU A 35 34.06 -11.33 -15.62
C GLU A 35 34.33 -11.35 -14.11
N TRP A 36 33.33 -10.97 -13.30
CA TRP A 36 33.37 -10.98 -11.84
C TRP A 36 32.13 -11.72 -11.33
N GLU A 37 32.19 -13.05 -11.42
CA GLU A 37 31.04 -13.93 -11.18
C GLU A 37 31.34 -14.88 -10.03
N PHE A 38 30.31 -15.26 -9.28
CA PHE A 38 30.46 -16.19 -8.16
C PHE A 38 31.10 -17.50 -8.62
N CYS A 39 32.15 -17.93 -7.91
CA CYS A 39 32.90 -19.14 -8.20
C CYS A 39 33.33 -19.26 -9.68
N SER A 40 33.61 -18.12 -10.33
CA SER A 40 33.97 -18.04 -11.75
C SER A 40 32.94 -18.66 -12.72
N ASN A 41 31.67 -18.83 -12.32
CA ASN A 41 30.67 -19.67 -13.01
C ASN A 41 31.09 -21.15 -13.17
N ARG A 42 32.07 -21.62 -12.39
CA ARG A 42 32.66 -22.96 -12.48
C ARG A 42 32.56 -23.77 -11.20
N GLY A 43 31.76 -23.28 -10.27
CA GLY A 43 31.43 -23.98 -9.04
C GLY A 43 30.13 -23.48 -8.46
N ASP A 44 29.66 -24.21 -7.48
CA ASP A 44 28.53 -23.83 -6.64
C ASP A 44 29.04 -23.04 -5.42
N CYS A 45 28.39 -21.92 -5.11
CA CYS A 45 28.73 -21.07 -3.99
C CYS A 45 27.84 -21.41 -2.80
N ASN A 46 28.42 -21.91 -1.73
CA ASN A 46 27.70 -22.01 -0.46
C ASN A 46 27.62 -20.61 0.17
N TYR A 47 26.45 -19.97 0.10
CA TYR A 47 26.24 -18.61 0.61
C TYR A 47 26.34 -18.47 2.14
N GLU A 48 26.23 -19.56 2.90
CA GLU A 48 26.39 -19.53 4.37
C GLU A 48 27.87 -19.49 4.79
N THR A 49 28.71 -20.24 4.08
CA THR A 49 30.14 -20.38 4.39
C THR A 49 31.04 -19.50 3.52
N GLY A 50 30.52 -18.99 2.40
CA GLY A 50 31.26 -18.24 1.38
C GLY A 50 32.23 -19.10 0.58
N GLN A 51 32.08 -20.43 0.58
CA GLN A 51 33.00 -21.36 -0.08
C GLN A 51 32.47 -21.84 -1.42
N CYS A 52 33.35 -21.92 -2.43
CA CYS A 52 33.04 -22.49 -3.72
C CYS A 52 33.39 -23.97 -3.80
N VAL A 53 32.45 -24.78 -4.29
CA VAL A 53 32.66 -26.17 -4.66
C VAL A 53 32.77 -26.27 -6.17
N CYS A 54 33.96 -26.56 -6.69
CA CYS A 54 34.22 -26.54 -8.13
C CYS A 54 33.61 -27.75 -8.85
N PHE A 55 33.11 -27.54 -10.06
CA PHE A 55 32.58 -28.60 -10.89
C PHE A 55 33.72 -29.48 -11.43
N LEU A 56 33.69 -30.77 -11.08
CA LEU A 56 34.71 -31.74 -11.49
C LEU A 56 34.29 -32.62 -12.67
N ASN A 57 32.99 -32.63 -13.00
CA ASN A 57 32.41 -33.50 -14.01
C ASN A 57 31.91 -32.68 -15.22
N PRO A 58 32.27 -33.04 -16.46
CA PRO A 58 33.22 -34.09 -16.84
C PRO A 58 34.67 -33.71 -16.53
N MET A 59 35.48 -34.71 -16.16
CA MET A 59 36.92 -34.51 -16.00
C MET A 59 37.52 -34.03 -17.34
N PRO A 60 38.44 -33.04 -17.32
CA PRO A 60 39.28 -32.65 -16.18
C PRO A 60 38.61 -31.74 -15.14
N GLY A 61 37.51 -31.06 -15.44
CA GLY A 61 36.80 -30.15 -14.52
C GLY A 61 37.58 -28.88 -14.13
N TYR A 62 37.18 -28.25 -13.02
CA TYR A 62 37.74 -26.99 -12.50
C TYR A 62 38.29 -27.12 -11.07
N ARG A 63 39.21 -26.23 -10.71
CA ARG A 63 39.83 -26.16 -9.38
C ARG A 63 40.15 -24.71 -9.00
N SER A 64 40.51 -24.52 -7.74
CA SER A 64 40.98 -23.23 -7.21
C SER A 64 42.17 -22.66 -7.99
N SER A 65 42.16 -21.34 -8.18
CA SER A 65 43.16 -20.59 -8.91
C SER A 65 44.06 -19.74 -8.01
N ASP A 66 45.10 -19.14 -8.59
CA ASP A 66 45.94 -18.09 -8.01
C ASP A 66 45.46 -16.66 -8.35
N GLY A 67 44.29 -16.52 -8.98
CA GLY A 67 43.74 -15.28 -9.53
C GLY A 67 44.26 -14.92 -10.94
N TYR A 68 45.24 -15.65 -11.46
CA TYR A 68 45.78 -15.50 -12.82
C TYR A 68 45.39 -16.66 -13.74
N GLY A 69 44.57 -17.59 -13.25
CA GLY A 69 44.11 -18.78 -13.99
C GLY A 69 45.04 -19.99 -13.86
N ASN A 70 46.10 -19.91 -13.04
CA ASN A 70 46.94 -21.07 -12.70
C ASN A 70 46.43 -21.75 -11.44
N PRO A 71 46.81 -23.02 -11.16
CA PRO A 71 46.47 -23.66 -9.90
C PRO A 71 46.92 -22.84 -8.70
N GLY A 72 46.00 -22.65 -7.75
CA GLY A 72 46.27 -21.93 -6.51
C GLY A 72 45.25 -22.25 -5.43
N THR A 73 45.23 -21.45 -4.36
CA THR A 73 44.42 -21.71 -3.15
C THR A 73 43.33 -20.66 -2.93
N LEU A 74 42.96 -19.87 -3.95
CA LEU A 74 41.98 -18.79 -3.80
C LEU A 74 40.55 -19.29 -3.53
N GLY A 75 40.23 -20.52 -3.93
CA GLY A 75 38.90 -21.10 -3.72
C GLY A 75 37.82 -20.55 -4.66
N ASP A 76 38.21 -20.12 -5.87
CA ASP A 76 37.36 -19.37 -6.82
C ASP A 76 36.94 -20.20 -8.05
N CYS A 77 37.39 -21.45 -8.16
CA CYS A 77 37.18 -22.32 -9.32
C CYS A 77 37.65 -21.76 -10.66
N GLY A 78 38.56 -20.77 -10.64
CA GLY A 78 39.02 -20.05 -11.82
C GLY A 78 40.08 -20.77 -12.67
N CYS A 79 40.52 -21.97 -12.26
CA CYS A 79 41.57 -22.71 -12.96
C CYS A 79 41.02 -24.02 -13.56
N ALA A 80 41.25 -24.22 -14.86
CA ALA A 80 40.99 -25.51 -15.49
C ALA A 80 41.94 -26.58 -14.93
N ASN A 81 41.44 -27.78 -14.72
CA ASN A 81 42.22 -28.89 -14.18
C ASN A 81 42.82 -29.78 -15.31
N ASP A 82 43.15 -29.16 -16.44
CA ASP A 82 43.57 -29.72 -17.73
C ASP A 82 45.05 -30.12 -17.83
N LYS A 83 45.80 -30.02 -16.73
CA LYS A 83 47.27 -30.22 -16.66
C LYS A 83 47.74 -31.23 -15.60
N ASN A 84 46.83 -32.01 -15.00
CA ASN A 84 47.19 -33.02 -13.99
C ASN A 84 47.38 -34.41 -14.63
N ILE A 85 47.77 -35.42 -13.82
CA ILE A 85 48.06 -36.79 -14.28
C ILE A 85 46.83 -37.52 -14.89
N TYR A 86 45.63 -36.96 -14.74
CA TYR A 86 44.35 -37.48 -15.23
C TYR A 86 43.69 -36.59 -16.32
N GLY A 87 44.31 -35.48 -16.77
CA GLY A 87 43.62 -34.43 -17.54
C GLY A 87 44.25 -34.09 -18.90
N GLY A 88 43.44 -34.18 -19.96
CA GLY A 88 43.67 -33.56 -21.28
C GLY A 88 42.96 -32.20 -21.41
N PRO A 89 42.78 -31.65 -22.63
CA PRO A 89 42.01 -30.40 -22.80
C PRO A 89 40.56 -30.56 -22.35
N MET A 90 39.89 -29.47 -21.95
CA MET A 90 38.43 -29.51 -21.73
C MET A 90 37.71 -29.85 -23.05
N LEU A 91 36.79 -30.81 -23.00
CA LEU A 91 36.11 -31.33 -24.21
C LEU A 91 34.59 -31.10 -24.20
N ALA A 92 34.00 -30.76 -23.06
CA ALA A 92 32.56 -30.57 -22.89
C ALA A 92 32.25 -29.64 -21.72
N CYS A 93 31.01 -29.17 -21.65
CA CYS A 93 30.50 -28.44 -20.49
C CYS A 93 30.24 -29.36 -19.30
N VAL A 94 30.13 -28.73 -18.13
CA VAL A 94 29.86 -29.37 -16.83
C VAL A 94 28.51 -30.10 -16.79
N GLY A 95 28.44 -31.16 -15.96
CA GLY A 95 27.27 -32.02 -15.77
C GLY A 95 27.38 -33.38 -16.48
N GLU A 96 26.64 -34.39 -15.99
CA GLU A 96 26.52 -35.70 -16.68
C GLU A 96 25.80 -35.54 -18.01
N LEU A 97 24.72 -34.77 -18.00
CA LEU A 97 24.16 -34.13 -19.18
C LEU A 97 24.72 -32.71 -19.22
N ALA A 98 25.19 -32.26 -20.38
CA ALA A 98 25.75 -30.91 -20.52
C ALA A 98 24.77 -29.86 -19.98
N CYS A 99 25.24 -29.02 -19.06
CA CYS A 99 24.44 -27.97 -18.43
C CYS A 99 23.19 -28.51 -17.74
N SER A 100 23.28 -29.72 -17.18
CA SER A 100 22.20 -30.43 -16.50
C SER A 100 20.93 -30.60 -17.35
N GLY A 101 21.02 -30.43 -18.67
CA GLY A 101 19.86 -30.42 -19.57
C GLY A 101 18.99 -29.17 -19.51
N HIS A 102 19.45 -28.11 -18.84
CA HIS A 102 18.71 -26.86 -18.58
C HIS A 102 19.43 -25.63 -19.14
N GLY A 103 20.23 -25.83 -20.17
CA GLY A 103 21.02 -24.78 -20.79
C GLY A 103 21.71 -25.26 -22.05
N TYR A 104 22.26 -24.30 -22.79
CA TYR A 104 23.12 -24.61 -23.92
C TYR A 104 24.59 -24.52 -23.53
N CYS A 105 25.39 -25.44 -24.05
CA CYS A 105 26.84 -25.48 -23.86
C CYS A 105 27.54 -24.62 -24.92
N THR A 106 28.31 -23.61 -24.50
CA THR A 106 29.23 -22.92 -25.43
C THR A 106 30.40 -23.83 -25.82
N GLY A 107 30.89 -23.68 -27.04
CA GLY A 107 32.03 -24.48 -27.54
C GLY A 107 33.39 -24.02 -27.01
N TYR A 108 34.45 -24.57 -27.61
CA TYR A 108 35.82 -24.11 -27.39
C TYR A 108 35.93 -22.59 -27.64
N PRO A 109 36.71 -21.85 -26.83
CA PRO A 109 37.53 -22.31 -25.71
C PRO A 109 36.82 -22.32 -24.36
N SER A 110 35.56 -21.89 -24.29
CA SER A 110 34.94 -21.49 -23.03
C SER A 110 34.23 -22.63 -22.31
N PHE A 111 33.51 -23.54 -23.00
CA PHE A 111 32.74 -24.62 -22.35
C PHE A 111 31.89 -24.13 -21.16
N LYS A 112 31.28 -22.95 -21.29
CA LYS A 112 30.37 -22.30 -20.34
C LYS A 112 28.93 -22.70 -20.64
N CYS A 113 28.19 -23.05 -19.60
CA CYS A 113 26.76 -23.24 -19.69
C CYS A 113 26.06 -21.89 -19.66
N VAL A 114 25.09 -21.72 -20.56
CA VAL A 114 24.18 -20.59 -20.55
C VAL A 114 22.79 -21.15 -20.30
N CYS A 115 22.28 -20.84 -19.11
CA CYS A 115 21.08 -21.45 -18.60
C CYS A 115 19.81 -20.94 -19.27
N GLU A 116 18.84 -21.82 -19.37
CA GLU A 116 17.47 -21.46 -19.73
C GLU A 116 16.83 -20.61 -18.62
N LYS A 117 15.78 -19.88 -18.97
CA LYS A 117 15.07 -19.02 -18.01
C LYS A 117 14.57 -19.82 -16.82
N GLY A 118 14.88 -19.35 -15.62
CA GLY A 118 14.49 -20.01 -14.37
C GLY A 118 15.50 -21.04 -13.88
N TRP A 119 16.64 -21.19 -14.56
CA TRP A 119 17.81 -21.95 -14.10
C TRP A 119 19.01 -21.02 -13.96
N THR A 120 19.87 -21.36 -13.00
CA THR A 120 21.03 -20.56 -12.59
C THR A 120 22.17 -21.49 -12.18
N ILE A 121 23.27 -20.90 -11.70
CA ILE A 121 24.55 -21.56 -11.43
C ILE A 121 25.26 -21.99 -12.72
N GLY A 122 26.58 -22.17 -12.64
CA GLY A 122 27.46 -22.46 -13.77
C GLY A 122 27.20 -23.77 -14.52
N ASP A 123 26.38 -24.68 -13.99
CA ASP A 123 25.97 -25.94 -14.62
C ASP A 123 24.45 -26.04 -14.85
N CYS A 124 23.70 -24.96 -14.60
CA CYS A 124 22.25 -24.87 -14.74
C CYS A 124 21.45 -25.90 -13.94
N SER A 125 22.01 -26.43 -12.85
CA SER A 125 21.35 -27.44 -12.00
C SER A 125 20.36 -26.85 -10.98
N SER A 126 20.41 -25.55 -10.74
CA SER A 126 19.61 -24.86 -9.71
C SER A 126 18.57 -23.92 -10.31
N ARG A 127 17.41 -23.81 -9.68
CA ARG A 127 16.34 -22.88 -10.04
C ARG A 127 16.66 -21.45 -9.61
N THR A 128 16.26 -20.50 -10.44
CA THR A 128 16.27 -19.08 -10.11
C THR A 128 15.03 -18.75 -9.27
N CYS A 129 15.24 -18.20 -8.08
CA CYS A 129 14.14 -17.66 -7.29
C CYS A 129 13.69 -16.28 -7.80
N PRO A 130 12.42 -15.92 -7.58
CA PRO A 130 11.91 -14.62 -7.97
C PRO A 130 12.61 -13.50 -7.18
N THR A 131 12.69 -12.35 -7.83
CA THR A 131 13.30 -11.13 -7.28
C THR A 131 12.24 -10.07 -7.10
N GLY A 132 12.35 -9.30 -6.02
CA GLY A 132 11.53 -8.13 -5.77
C GLY A 132 12.40 -6.96 -5.29
N PRO A 133 11.84 -5.77 -5.11
CA PRO A 133 12.57 -4.66 -4.55
C PRO A 133 13.06 -5.02 -3.14
N SER A 134 14.32 -4.75 -2.85
CA SER A 134 14.89 -5.04 -1.53
C SER A 134 14.26 -4.19 -0.43
N TRP A 135 13.93 -4.83 0.69
CA TRP A 135 13.51 -4.14 1.91
C TRP A 135 14.67 -3.50 2.69
N PHE A 136 15.91 -3.98 2.52
CA PHE A 136 17.02 -3.64 3.42
C PHE A 136 18.31 -3.19 2.72
N THR A 137 18.25 -2.87 1.42
CA THR A 137 19.40 -2.31 0.69
C THR A 137 19.88 -0.98 1.25
N ALA A 138 21.21 -0.79 1.22
CA ALA A 138 21.81 0.50 1.48
C ALA A 138 21.36 1.54 0.44
N PRO A 139 21.18 2.82 0.83
CA PRO A 139 20.84 3.88 -0.12
C PRO A 139 21.88 4.00 -1.23
N SER A 140 21.43 4.11 -2.48
CA SER A 140 22.32 4.30 -3.63
C SER A 140 22.60 5.79 -3.92
N ALA A 141 21.74 6.69 -3.44
CA ALA A 141 21.92 8.13 -3.48
C ALA A 141 21.01 8.81 -2.42
N THR A 142 21.13 10.12 -2.27
CA THR A 142 20.21 10.92 -1.43
C THR A 142 18.76 10.65 -1.85
N ASN A 143 17.90 10.32 -0.89
CA ASN A 143 16.49 9.97 -1.10
C ASN A 143 16.25 8.83 -2.11
N THR A 144 17.23 7.93 -2.27
CA THR A 144 17.16 6.81 -3.23
C THR A 144 17.49 5.50 -2.52
N VAL A 145 16.46 4.73 -2.17
CA VAL A 145 16.52 3.41 -1.52
C VAL A 145 15.42 2.50 -2.09
N HIS A 146 15.50 1.18 -1.88
CA HIS A 146 14.55 0.17 -2.40
C HIS A 146 14.45 0.10 -3.94
N ASN A 147 15.48 0.58 -4.65
CA ASN A 147 15.55 0.57 -6.12
C ASN A 147 16.34 -0.61 -6.70
N GLN A 148 16.83 -1.50 -5.84
CA GLN A 148 17.55 -2.70 -6.24
C GLN A 148 16.63 -3.91 -6.16
N TRP A 149 16.62 -4.72 -7.21
CA TRP A 149 15.90 -5.97 -7.25
C TRP A 149 16.82 -7.07 -6.76
N THR A 150 16.37 -7.81 -5.76
CA THR A 150 17.15 -8.84 -5.09
C THR A 150 16.30 -10.10 -4.92
N MET A 151 16.97 -11.23 -4.80
CA MET A 151 16.33 -12.52 -4.61
C MET A 151 15.55 -12.53 -3.29
N CYS A 152 14.28 -12.92 -3.34
CA CYS A 152 13.41 -12.95 -2.16
C CYS A 152 13.35 -11.61 -1.39
N SER A 153 13.55 -10.48 -2.08
CA SER A 153 13.45 -9.11 -1.54
C SER A 153 14.32 -8.83 -0.30
N ASP A 154 15.39 -9.61 -0.09
CA ASP A 154 16.25 -9.65 1.11
C ASP A 154 15.54 -10.07 2.41
N VAL A 155 14.32 -10.60 2.31
CA VAL A 155 13.47 -11.01 3.45
C VAL A 155 12.94 -12.43 3.31
N GLY A 156 13.71 -13.29 2.66
CA GLY A 156 13.42 -14.70 2.57
C GLY A 156 14.62 -15.52 2.13
N THR A 157 14.53 -16.83 2.32
CA THR A 157 15.52 -17.78 1.84
C THR A 157 15.03 -18.42 0.54
N CYS A 158 15.88 -18.46 -0.48
CA CYS A 158 15.58 -19.15 -1.74
C CYS A 158 15.85 -20.65 -1.62
N ASP A 159 14.84 -21.46 -1.87
CA ASP A 159 15.04 -22.88 -2.17
C ASP A 159 15.35 -23.02 -3.66
N GLN A 160 16.62 -23.26 -3.97
CA GLN A 160 17.11 -23.40 -5.34
C GLN A 160 16.71 -24.72 -6.00
N THR A 161 16.14 -25.68 -5.28
CA THR A 161 15.59 -26.89 -5.91
C THR A 161 14.20 -26.63 -6.50
N THR A 162 13.38 -25.83 -5.82
CA THR A 162 12.02 -25.50 -6.25
C THR A 162 11.91 -24.15 -6.97
N GLY A 163 12.86 -23.24 -6.74
CA GLY A 163 12.81 -21.86 -7.22
C GLY A 163 11.84 -20.97 -6.44
N GLN A 164 11.48 -21.35 -5.21
CA GLN A 164 10.53 -20.63 -4.37
C GLN A 164 11.22 -19.96 -3.19
N CYS A 165 10.72 -18.78 -2.82
CA CYS A 165 11.17 -18.06 -1.64
C CYS A 165 10.39 -18.48 -0.39
N SER A 166 11.10 -18.82 0.68
CA SER A 166 10.55 -18.95 2.02
C SER A 166 10.68 -17.61 2.75
N CYS A 167 9.60 -16.85 2.80
CA CYS A 167 9.58 -15.50 3.38
C CYS A 167 9.65 -15.51 4.90
N TYR A 168 10.44 -14.59 5.47
CA TYR A 168 10.44 -14.32 6.90
C TYR A 168 9.18 -13.55 7.29
N THR A 169 8.62 -13.83 8.45
CA THR A 169 7.48 -13.06 8.98
C THR A 169 7.92 -11.61 9.24
N PRO A 170 7.13 -10.58 8.86
CA PRO A 170 5.75 -10.63 8.33
C PRO A 170 5.64 -10.43 6.81
N PHE A 171 6.52 -11.03 6.00
CA PHE A 171 6.54 -10.84 4.55
C PHE A 171 5.88 -12.00 3.78
N GLU A 172 5.26 -11.69 2.64
CA GLU A 172 4.67 -12.61 1.66
C GLU A 172 4.88 -12.14 0.22
N GLY A 173 4.29 -12.86 -0.73
CA GLY A 173 4.52 -12.68 -2.16
C GLY A 173 5.47 -13.74 -2.69
N ALA A 174 5.58 -13.82 -4.00
CA ALA A 174 6.43 -14.83 -4.63
C ALA A 174 7.90 -14.58 -4.30
N ALA A 175 8.30 -13.31 -4.21
CA ALA A 175 9.62 -12.82 -3.87
C ALA A 175 9.67 -12.19 -2.47
N CYS A 176 8.69 -12.42 -1.60
CA CYS A 176 8.61 -11.77 -0.28
C CYS A 176 8.55 -10.23 -0.36
N GLU A 177 7.98 -9.72 -1.44
CA GLU A 177 7.90 -8.31 -1.79
C GLU A 177 6.80 -7.55 -1.03
N PHE A 178 5.89 -8.26 -0.35
CA PHE A 178 4.79 -7.66 0.40
C PHE A 178 4.96 -7.84 1.90
N MET A 179 4.69 -6.80 2.69
CA MET A 179 4.40 -6.95 4.11
C MET A 179 2.92 -7.32 4.26
N LYS A 180 2.66 -8.49 4.87
CA LYS A 180 1.33 -9.12 4.97
C LYS A 180 0.31 -8.22 5.64
N CYS A 181 -0.94 -8.34 5.22
CA CYS A 181 -2.06 -7.88 6.02
C CYS A 181 -2.10 -8.62 7.37
N PRO A 182 -2.45 -7.93 8.47
CA PRO A 182 -2.55 -8.56 9.78
C PRO A 182 -3.82 -9.41 9.92
N GLY A 183 -3.86 -10.21 10.99
CA GLY A 183 -4.99 -11.08 11.35
C GLY A 183 -4.89 -12.49 10.77
N GLU A 184 -5.48 -13.45 11.48
CA GLU A 184 -5.57 -14.86 11.04
C GLU A 184 -7.01 -15.38 11.26
N PRO A 185 -7.78 -15.68 10.18
CA PRO A 185 -7.43 -15.47 8.77
C PRO A 185 -7.21 -13.98 8.46
N VAL A 186 -6.63 -13.65 7.31
CA VAL A 186 -6.33 -12.26 6.89
C VAL A 186 -7.49 -11.31 7.22
N CYS A 187 -7.18 -10.19 7.87
CA CYS A 187 -8.14 -9.20 8.36
C CYS A 187 -9.20 -9.79 9.32
N SER A 188 -8.83 -10.82 10.08
CA SER A 188 -9.71 -11.60 10.96
C SER A 188 -10.96 -12.15 10.26
N GLY A 189 -10.96 -12.22 8.93
CA GLY A 189 -12.14 -12.57 8.12
C GLY A 189 -13.23 -11.48 8.06
N HIS A 190 -12.93 -10.24 8.47
CA HIS A 190 -13.86 -9.12 8.59
C HIS A 190 -13.35 -7.86 7.88
N GLY A 191 -12.66 -8.05 6.75
CA GLY A 191 -12.20 -6.94 5.93
C GLY A 191 -11.51 -7.40 4.63
N GLU A 192 -11.20 -6.41 3.80
CA GLU A 192 -10.45 -6.60 2.56
C GLU A 192 -8.99 -6.18 2.74
N CYS A 193 -8.06 -7.05 2.36
CA CYS A 193 -6.63 -6.75 2.35
C CYS A 193 -6.29 -5.87 1.13
N MET A 194 -5.65 -4.73 1.39
CA MET A 194 -5.36 -3.72 0.38
C MET A 194 -3.97 -3.10 0.62
N SER A 195 -3.32 -2.63 -0.44
CA SER A 195 -2.11 -1.82 -0.27
C SER A 195 -2.43 -0.47 0.37
N ILE A 196 -1.44 0.15 1.04
CA ILE A 196 -1.59 1.49 1.63
C ILE A 196 -2.11 2.51 0.60
N ARG A 197 -1.70 2.41 -0.66
CA ARG A 197 -2.26 3.19 -1.78
C ARG A 197 -3.77 3.10 -1.86
N ARG A 198 -4.28 1.88 -1.91
CA ARG A 198 -5.71 1.64 -2.11
C ARG A 198 -6.48 2.02 -0.85
N LEU A 199 -5.92 1.73 0.34
CA LEU A 199 -6.46 2.22 1.61
C LEU A 199 -6.55 3.75 1.67
N SER A 200 -5.56 4.48 1.16
CA SER A 200 -5.59 5.94 1.13
C SER A 200 -6.71 6.48 0.22
N LEU A 201 -7.03 5.76 -0.85
CA LEU A 201 -8.19 6.06 -1.69
C LEU A 201 -9.51 5.71 -0.98
N GLU A 202 -9.54 4.72 -0.10
CA GLU A 202 -10.72 4.37 0.70
C GLU A 202 -10.87 5.22 1.97
N ALA A 203 -9.91 6.11 2.24
CA ALA A 203 -9.92 6.96 3.42
C ALA A 203 -11.21 7.78 3.51
N ASP A 204 -11.75 7.80 4.72
CA ASP A 204 -12.95 8.55 5.04
C ASP A 204 -12.60 10.03 5.20
N VAL A 205 -12.75 10.79 4.11
CA VAL A 205 -12.43 12.21 4.02
C VAL A 205 -13.65 13.02 3.60
N ASP A 206 -13.74 14.26 4.08
CA ASP A 206 -14.86 15.16 3.78
C ASP A 206 -15.08 15.42 2.29
N SER A 207 -14.04 15.22 1.47
CA SER A 207 -14.17 15.22 0.02
C SER A 207 -13.03 14.54 -0.71
N SER A 208 -13.29 14.15 -1.96
CA SER A 208 -12.28 13.57 -2.86
C SER A 208 -11.04 14.44 -3.03
N SER A 209 -11.15 15.77 -2.95
CA SER A 209 -10.00 16.70 -3.02
C SER A 209 -9.08 16.67 -1.80
N LEU A 210 -9.52 16.06 -0.70
CA LEU A 210 -8.73 15.88 0.53
C LEU A 210 -8.19 14.45 0.64
N ARG A 211 -8.45 13.57 -0.36
CA ARG A 211 -7.80 12.26 -0.39
C ARG A 211 -6.32 12.46 -0.68
N PHE A 212 -5.50 12.11 0.29
CA PHE A 212 -4.07 12.02 0.10
C PHE A 212 -3.80 10.79 -0.77
N ASP A 213 -3.46 11.02 -2.04
CA ASP A 213 -2.83 9.97 -2.84
C ASP A 213 -1.42 9.80 -2.33
N TYR A 214 -1.04 8.55 -2.09
CA TYR A 214 0.32 8.13 -1.83
C TYR A 214 1.18 8.23 -3.13
N GLY A 215 1.06 9.35 -3.84
CA GLY A 215 1.70 9.74 -5.11
C GLY A 215 1.21 9.00 -6.36
N ALA A 216 0.61 9.66 -7.36
CA ALA A 216 0.03 8.98 -8.54
C ALA A 216 1.00 8.15 -9.39
N ASP A 217 2.31 8.42 -9.32
CA ASP A 217 3.35 7.75 -10.10
C ASP A 217 3.74 6.39 -9.48
N PRO A 218 3.44 5.25 -10.14
CA PRO A 218 3.81 3.93 -9.65
C PRO A 218 5.34 3.68 -9.63
N ASN A 219 6.13 4.51 -10.30
CA ASN A 219 7.60 4.41 -10.31
C ASN A 219 8.27 5.38 -9.34
N ASN A 220 7.51 6.10 -8.50
CA ASN A 220 8.09 7.04 -7.57
C ASN A 220 8.78 6.30 -6.42
N ILE A 221 10.11 6.35 -6.44
CA ILE A 221 11.00 5.82 -5.40
C ILE A 221 10.73 6.38 -3.99
N GLN A 222 10.09 7.55 -3.88
CA GLN A 222 9.71 8.15 -2.59
C GLN A 222 8.56 7.40 -1.91
N THR A 223 7.90 6.47 -2.60
CA THR A 223 6.69 5.78 -2.14
C THR A 223 6.78 4.28 -2.34
N PHE A 224 7.93 3.67 -1.98
CA PHE A 224 8.13 2.22 -2.11
C PHE A 224 7.09 1.39 -1.34
N ASP A 225 6.79 1.80 -0.11
CA ASP A 225 5.81 1.18 0.79
C ASP A 225 4.36 1.22 0.29
N ARG A 226 4.07 2.10 -0.69
CA ARG A 226 2.75 2.32 -1.28
C ARG A 226 2.01 1.03 -1.66
N ASP A 227 2.70 0.17 -2.40
CA ASP A 227 2.16 -1.07 -2.96
C ASP A 227 2.76 -2.32 -2.30
N ASN A 228 3.80 -2.14 -1.49
CA ASN A 228 4.50 -3.24 -0.82
C ASN A 228 4.04 -3.45 0.63
N ILE A 229 3.43 -2.45 1.28
CA ILE A 229 2.80 -2.65 2.60
C ILE A 229 1.30 -2.80 2.43
N LEU A 230 0.77 -3.87 3.00
CA LEU A 230 -0.65 -4.21 2.96
C LEU A 230 -1.30 -3.98 4.34
N GLY A 231 -2.58 -3.62 4.33
CA GLY A 231 -3.39 -3.44 5.53
C GLY A 231 -4.86 -3.73 5.27
N CYS A 232 -5.65 -3.73 6.34
CA CYS A 232 -7.04 -4.16 6.29
C CYS A 232 -8.01 -2.98 6.20
N LYS A 233 -8.92 -3.02 5.22
CA LYS A 233 -10.15 -2.22 5.21
C LYS A 233 -11.26 -3.03 5.87
N CYS A 234 -11.68 -2.64 7.07
CA CYS A 234 -12.67 -3.40 7.81
C CYS A 234 -14.09 -3.26 7.23
N ASP A 235 -14.85 -4.34 7.36
CA ASP A 235 -16.27 -4.36 7.05
C ASP A 235 -17.06 -3.49 8.04
N PRO A 236 -18.23 -2.93 7.65
CA PRO A 236 -19.08 -2.18 8.56
C PRO A 236 -19.40 -2.95 9.85
N GLY A 237 -19.17 -2.32 11.00
CA GLY A 237 -19.34 -2.93 12.31
C GLY A 237 -18.09 -3.62 12.85
N TYR A 238 -16.97 -3.57 12.12
CA TYR A 238 -15.65 -4.02 12.58
C TYR A 238 -14.62 -2.90 12.48
N GLU A 239 -13.65 -2.90 13.40
CA GLU A 239 -12.57 -1.93 13.49
C GLU A 239 -11.30 -2.57 14.09
N GLY A 240 -10.25 -1.77 14.23
CA GLY A 240 -8.92 -2.23 14.63
C GLY A 240 -7.99 -2.47 13.43
N TYR A 241 -6.71 -2.67 13.71
CA TYR A 241 -5.68 -2.79 12.68
C TYR A 241 -5.84 -4.06 11.81
N ASP A 242 -6.45 -5.10 12.38
CA ASP A 242 -6.70 -6.42 11.77
C ASP A 242 -8.19 -6.76 11.69
N CYS A 243 -9.07 -5.78 11.91
CA CYS A 243 -10.53 -5.94 11.92
C CYS A 243 -11.08 -6.99 12.91
N SER A 244 -10.30 -7.33 13.95
CA SER A 244 -10.72 -8.29 14.98
C SER A 244 -11.75 -7.74 15.96
N LYS A 245 -11.92 -6.41 16.04
CA LYS A 245 -12.79 -5.77 17.02
C LYS A 245 -14.12 -5.41 16.38
N ARG A 246 -15.24 -5.74 17.03
CA ARG A 246 -16.55 -5.20 16.68
C ARG A 246 -16.65 -3.75 17.14
N SER A 247 -17.16 -2.87 16.28
CA SER A 247 -17.46 -1.49 16.66
C SER A 247 -18.58 -1.44 17.68
N CYS A 248 -18.36 -0.77 18.80
CA CYS A 248 -19.41 -0.50 19.77
C CYS A 248 -20.19 0.78 19.42
N PRO A 249 -21.43 0.91 19.92
CA PRO A 249 -22.18 2.15 19.82
C PRO A 249 -21.36 3.35 20.31
N ARG A 250 -21.47 4.45 19.57
CA ARG A 250 -20.89 5.75 19.95
C ARG A 250 -22.01 6.73 20.25
N GLY A 251 -21.88 7.53 21.29
CA GLY A 251 -22.90 8.47 21.71
C GLY A 251 -22.30 9.68 22.41
N ASP A 252 -23.21 10.60 22.76
CA ASP A 252 -22.92 11.79 23.54
C ASP A 252 -22.75 11.42 25.01
N ASP A 253 -21.89 12.13 25.74
CA ASP A 253 -21.75 11.91 27.18
C ASP A 253 -22.92 12.59 27.90
N PRO A 254 -23.78 11.89 28.65
CA PRO A 254 -25.00 12.48 29.21
C PRO A 254 -24.76 13.58 30.27
N VAL A 255 -23.50 13.77 30.71
CA VAL A 255 -23.18 14.81 31.70
C VAL A 255 -22.56 16.06 31.07
N THR A 256 -22.20 16.03 29.79
CA THR A 256 -21.78 17.24 29.09
C THR A 256 -23.01 18.12 28.87
N THR A 257 -22.89 19.40 29.19
CA THR A 257 -24.03 20.34 29.19
C THR A 257 -23.84 21.41 28.12
N ASP A 258 -24.93 22.13 27.81
CA ASP A 258 -24.94 23.21 26.81
C ASP A 258 -24.53 22.77 25.41
N GLN A 259 -24.77 21.50 25.09
CA GLN A 259 -24.48 20.93 23.79
C GLN A 259 -25.68 21.04 22.85
N VAL A 260 -25.37 21.01 21.55
CA VAL A 260 -26.35 21.20 20.49
C VAL A 260 -26.12 20.21 19.36
N ASP A 261 -27.21 19.79 18.74
CA ASP A 261 -27.19 18.91 17.57
C ASP A 261 -26.65 19.66 16.35
N LYS A 262 -26.04 18.93 15.42
CA LYS A 262 -25.70 19.47 14.10
C LYS A 262 -26.99 19.74 13.31
N ILE A 263 -27.08 20.92 12.70
CA ILE A 263 -28.17 21.27 11.78
C ILE A 263 -27.58 21.76 10.46
N GLN A 264 -27.96 21.11 9.36
CA GLN A 264 -27.66 21.56 8.00
C GLN A 264 -28.94 22.04 7.32
N ALA A 265 -28.88 23.18 6.63
CA ALA A 265 -30.02 23.75 5.91
C ALA A 265 -29.76 23.74 4.41
N LEU A 266 -30.67 23.17 3.62
CA LEU A 266 -30.56 23.04 2.18
C LEU A 266 -31.68 23.80 1.48
N LYS A 267 -31.36 24.45 0.37
CA LYS A 267 -32.33 25.12 -0.50
C LYS A 267 -32.15 24.61 -1.92
N CYS A 268 -33.20 23.97 -2.46
CA CYS A 268 -33.23 23.53 -3.86
C CYS A 268 -34.21 24.38 -4.68
N THR A 269 -33.76 24.86 -5.84
CA THR A 269 -34.58 25.57 -6.82
C THR A 269 -34.57 24.80 -8.14
N ALA A 270 -35.70 24.17 -8.47
CA ALA A 270 -35.90 23.38 -9.70
C ALA A 270 -37.41 23.11 -9.92
N THR A 271 -37.80 22.73 -11.13
CA THR A 271 -39.18 22.30 -11.44
C THR A 271 -39.27 20.88 -12.02
N GLY A 272 -38.14 20.21 -12.19
CA GLY A 272 -38.06 18.84 -12.70
C GLY A 272 -36.72 18.18 -12.44
N GLY A 273 -36.63 16.90 -12.77
CA GLY A 273 -35.39 16.13 -12.70
C GLY A 273 -35.05 15.58 -11.32
N VAL A 274 -33.77 15.23 -11.14
CA VAL A 274 -33.25 14.58 -9.93
C VAL A 274 -31.94 15.24 -9.48
N PHE A 275 -31.65 15.18 -8.19
CA PHE A 275 -30.36 15.53 -7.62
C PHE A 275 -29.83 14.38 -6.77
N ARG A 276 -28.53 14.36 -6.48
CA ARG A 276 -27.93 13.45 -5.52
C ARG A 276 -27.26 14.24 -4.42
N LEU A 277 -27.32 13.74 -3.20
CA LEU A 277 -26.50 14.26 -2.12
C LEU A 277 -25.18 13.49 -2.08
N GLN A 278 -24.14 14.16 -1.62
CA GLN A 278 -22.85 13.58 -1.33
C GLN A 278 -22.52 13.88 0.12
N TYR A 279 -22.08 12.86 0.83
CA TYR A 279 -21.59 12.96 2.20
C TYR A 279 -20.25 12.24 2.25
N ARG A 280 -19.20 12.98 2.63
CA ARG A 280 -17.82 12.53 2.53
C ARG A 280 -17.51 12.03 1.11
N THR A 281 -17.27 10.74 0.96
CA THR A 281 -16.95 10.10 -0.32
C THR A 281 -18.13 9.35 -0.95
N SER A 282 -19.22 9.18 -0.20
CA SER A 282 -20.41 8.46 -0.63
C SER A 282 -21.37 9.39 -1.38
N THR A 283 -22.03 8.85 -2.40
CA THR A 283 -23.07 9.55 -3.18
C THR A 283 -24.39 8.81 -3.03
N SER A 284 -25.48 9.55 -2.77
CA SER A 284 -26.81 8.96 -2.63
C SER A 284 -27.35 8.41 -3.95
N THR A 285 -28.41 7.61 -3.83
CA THR A 285 -29.31 7.35 -4.96
C THR A 285 -30.00 8.64 -5.43
N ASP A 286 -30.58 8.61 -6.62
CA ASP A 286 -31.26 9.76 -7.21
C ASP A 286 -32.46 10.22 -6.36
N ILE A 287 -32.47 11.50 -6.04
CA ILE A 287 -33.52 12.17 -5.26
C ILE A 287 -34.35 13.03 -6.22
N PRO A 288 -35.65 12.73 -6.42
CA PRO A 288 -36.46 13.54 -7.31
C PRO A 288 -36.67 14.95 -6.75
N PHE A 289 -36.79 15.94 -7.64
CA PHE A 289 -36.98 17.34 -7.23
C PHE A 289 -38.19 17.53 -6.30
N ASN A 290 -39.22 16.69 -6.44
CA ASN A 290 -40.44 16.70 -5.66
C ASN A 290 -40.43 15.69 -4.50
N ALA A 291 -39.25 15.23 -4.07
CA ALA A 291 -39.12 14.29 -2.95
C ALA A 291 -39.84 14.82 -1.70
N ARG A 292 -40.55 13.90 -1.03
CA ARG A 292 -41.18 14.16 0.27
C ARG A 292 -40.16 14.01 1.39
N VAL A 293 -40.46 14.60 2.55
CA VAL A 293 -39.67 14.49 3.78
C VAL A 293 -39.32 13.03 4.12
N SER A 294 -40.29 12.11 4.07
CA SER A 294 -40.05 10.70 4.40
C SER A 294 -39.10 10.00 3.43
N ALA A 295 -39.19 10.31 2.13
CA ALA A 295 -38.30 9.78 1.11
C ALA A 295 -36.88 10.30 1.31
N LEU A 296 -36.72 11.60 1.56
CA LEU A 296 -35.40 12.19 1.81
C LEU A 296 -34.76 11.62 3.08
N ARG A 297 -35.52 11.51 4.18
CA ARG A 297 -35.05 10.86 5.42
C ARG A 297 -34.62 9.41 5.16
N HIS A 298 -35.40 8.64 4.41
CA HIS A 298 -35.04 7.27 4.07
C HIS A 298 -33.72 7.20 3.28
N ILE A 299 -33.54 8.06 2.27
CA ILE A 299 -32.33 8.10 1.45
C ILE A 299 -31.09 8.46 2.28
N LEU A 300 -31.20 9.39 3.23
CA LEU A 300 -30.09 9.72 4.15
C LEU A 300 -29.67 8.51 4.99
N LYS A 301 -30.63 7.75 5.51
CA LYS A 301 -30.37 6.53 6.29
C LYS A 301 -29.72 5.43 5.43
N THR A 302 -30.28 5.15 4.26
CA THR A 302 -29.82 4.02 3.43
C THR A 302 -28.56 4.30 2.64
N SER A 303 -28.33 5.55 2.23
CA SER A 303 -27.17 5.91 1.40
C SER A 303 -25.93 6.26 2.21
N PHE A 304 -26.10 6.80 3.41
CA PHE A 304 -24.99 7.30 4.24
C PHE A 304 -24.88 6.62 5.61
N GLY A 305 -25.86 5.80 6.00
CA GLY A 305 -25.81 5.06 7.27
C GLY A 305 -26.19 5.87 8.50
N PHE A 306 -26.72 7.09 8.36
CA PHE A 306 -27.22 7.86 9.50
C PHE A 306 -28.34 7.10 10.23
N GLU A 307 -28.27 7.07 11.56
CA GLU A 307 -29.14 6.23 12.38
C GLU A 307 -30.58 6.78 12.40
N ASP A 308 -30.75 8.06 12.79
CA ASP A 308 -32.05 8.70 12.80
C ASP A 308 -32.04 10.21 12.48
N PRO A 309 -31.74 10.60 11.23
CA PRO A 309 -31.78 12.00 10.83
C PRO A 309 -33.23 12.53 10.82
N VAL A 310 -33.41 13.75 11.32
CA VAL A 310 -34.70 14.44 11.31
C VAL A 310 -34.72 15.44 10.17
N VAL A 311 -35.69 15.29 9.26
CA VAL A 311 -35.85 16.16 8.08
C VAL A 311 -37.14 16.96 8.22
N THR A 312 -37.08 18.26 8.02
CA THR A 312 -38.27 19.14 8.00
C THR A 312 -38.21 20.12 6.84
N TYR A 313 -39.38 20.50 6.31
CA TYR A 313 -39.51 21.49 5.25
C TYR A 313 -40.16 22.74 5.81
N SER A 314 -39.58 23.91 5.53
CA SER A 314 -40.14 25.19 5.99
C SER A 314 -41.48 25.52 5.33
N SER A 315 -41.71 25.00 4.11
CA SER A 315 -42.97 25.17 3.39
C SER A 315 -43.18 24.08 2.33
N GLY A 316 -44.44 23.81 1.97
CA GLY A 316 -44.77 22.84 0.93
C GLY A 316 -44.46 21.38 1.30
N THR A 317 -44.45 20.50 0.29
CA THR A 317 -44.29 19.04 0.45
C THR A 317 -43.19 18.44 -0.43
N GLN A 318 -42.45 19.31 -1.14
CA GLN A 318 -41.48 18.96 -2.17
C GLN A 318 -40.11 19.54 -1.83
N ALA A 319 -39.04 18.79 -2.09
CA ALA A 319 -37.67 19.21 -1.80
C ALA A 319 -37.26 20.51 -2.52
N CYS A 320 -37.64 20.66 -3.79
CA CYS A 320 -37.30 21.82 -4.62
C CYS A 320 -38.51 22.72 -4.87
N THR A 321 -38.26 24.03 -4.95
CA THR A 321 -39.26 25.02 -5.34
C THR A 321 -38.96 25.62 -6.70
N ALA A 322 -39.98 26.05 -7.43
CA ALA A 322 -39.80 26.75 -8.71
C ALA A 322 -39.02 28.06 -8.52
N PRO A 323 -38.23 28.50 -9.52
CA PRO A 323 -37.58 29.81 -9.47
C PRO A 323 -38.57 30.94 -9.20
N ALA A 324 -38.13 31.94 -8.43
CA ALA A 324 -38.94 33.08 -7.98
C ALA A 324 -40.17 32.75 -7.09
N SER A 325 -40.36 31.50 -6.67
CA SER A 325 -41.33 31.14 -5.63
C SER A 325 -40.74 31.31 -4.22
N PRO A 326 -41.57 31.43 -3.16
CA PRO A 326 -41.09 31.35 -1.78
C PRO A 326 -40.26 30.08 -1.59
N ALA A 327 -39.08 30.23 -0.99
CA ALA A 327 -38.15 29.12 -0.85
C ALA A 327 -38.65 28.11 0.18
N ASN A 328 -38.65 26.82 -0.20
CA ASN A 328 -38.68 25.75 0.78
C ASN A 328 -37.25 25.50 1.27
N ILE A 329 -37.06 25.57 2.58
CA ILE A 329 -35.81 25.24 3.23
C ILE A 329 -35.94 23.86 3.85
N ILE A 330 -35.07 22.96 3.43
CA ILE A 330 -34.93 21.63 3.98
C ILE A 330 -33.98 21.74 5.17
N THR A 331 -34.46 21.43 6.36
CA THR A 331 -33.63 21.34 7.57
C THR A 331 -33.35 19.88 7.86
N VAL A 332 -32.08 19.52 7.96
CA VAL A 332 -31.62 18.20 8.37
C VAL A 332 -30.90 18.35 9.72
N THR A 333 -31.48 17.77 10.75
CA THR A 333 -30.91 17.71 12.10
C THR A 333 -30.39 16.30 12.36
N PHE A 334 -29.22 16.22 13.01
CA PHE A 334 -28.59 14.96 13.39
C PHE A 334 -28.63 14.82 14.92
N PRO A 335 -29.69 14.21 15.47
CA PRO A 335 -29.88 14.12 16.92
C PRO A 335 -29.27 12.87 17.55
N VAL A 336 -28.75 11.92 16.75
CA VAL A 336 -28.17 10.66 17.23
C VAL A 336 -26.74 10.49 16.70
N ASP A 337 -26.54 10.77 15.42
CA ASP A 337 -25.20 10.87 14.84
C ASP A 337 -24.56 12.18 15.32
N HIS A 338 -23.57 12.06 16.21
CA HIS A 338 -22.86 13.19 16.84
C HIS A 338 -21.43 13.35 16.29
N GLY A 339 -20.69 14.33 16.79
CA GLY A 339 -19.29 14.58 16.42
C GLY A 339 -19.13 15.36 15.12
N ASP A 340 -18.03 15.10 14.41
CA ASP A 340 -17.67 15.83 13.20
C ASP A 340 -18.48 15.35 11.98
N ILE A 341 -19.64 15.99 11.80
CA ILE A 341 -20.50 15.81 10.64
C ILE A 341 -20.22 16.95 9.64
N PRO A 342 -19.43 16.69 8.58
CA PRO A 342 -19.14 17.68 7.56
C PRO A 342 -20.39 18.04 6.75
N PRO A 343 -20.38 19.22 6.10
CA PRO A 343 -21.48 19.63 5.23
C PRO A 343 -21.69 18.64 4.08
N MET A 344 -22.94 18.27 3.83
CA MET A 344 -23.32 17.57 2.62
C MET A 344 -23.04 18.45 1.39
N ARG A 345 -22.91 17.81 0.23
CA ARG A 345 -22.80 18.46 -1.09
C ARG A 345 -23.92 17.95 -2.00
N ALA A 346 -24.23 18.70 -3.05
CA ALA A 346 -25.27 18.32 -4.01
C ALA A 346 -24.71 18.20 -5.43
N VAL A 347 -25.04 17.09 -6.08
CA VAL A 347 -24.86 16.90 -7.52
C VAL A 347 -26.18 17.25 -8.19
N THR A 348 -26.19 18.36 -8.93
CA THR A 348 -27.40 18.98 -9.47
C THR A 348 -27.54 18.85 -10.98
N THR A 349 -26.64 18.12 -11.65
CA THR A 349 -26.60 17.99 -13.12
C THR A 349 -27.85 17.37 -13.72
N GLY A 350 -28.64 16.63 -12.92
CA GLY A 350 -29.92 16.04 -13.34
C GLY A 350 -31.14 16.92 -13.06
N LEU A 351 -31.00 18.09 -12.42
CA LEU A 351 -32.11 19.00 -12.14
C LEU A 351 -32.42 19.85 -13.38
N THR A 352 -33.70 20.13 -13.57
CA THR A 352 -34.19 20.96 -14.68
C THR A 352 -35.13 22.05 -14.19
N SER A 353 -35.25 23.12 -14.96
CA SER A 353 -36.23 24.17 -14.70
C SER A 353 -36.95 24.65 -15.96
N THR A 354 -38.26 24.79 -15.87
CA THR A 354 -39.16 25.32 -16.91
C THR A 354 -39.25 26.84 -16.80
N GLY A 355 -38.09 27.51 -16.84
CA GLY A 355 -37.91 28.94 -16.60
C GLY A 355 -37.06 29.22 -15.36
N GLY A 356 -36.15 30.19 -15.45
CA GLY A 356 -35.19 30.53 -14.39
C GLY A 356 -33.98 29.60 -14.28
N VAL A 357 -33.15 29.82 -13.26
CA VAL A 357 -31.88 29.10 -13.05
C VAL A 357 -32.06 28.03 -11.97
N VAL A 358 -31.60 26.81 -12.27
CA VAL A 358 -31.47 25.74 -11.26
C VAL A 358 -30.40 26.14 -10.25
N SER A 359 -30.71 26.05 -8.97
CA SER A 359 -29.73 26.30 -7.91
C SER A 359 -29.92 25.37 -6.74
N PHE A 360 -28.83 25.00 -6.10
CA PHE A 360 -28.84 24.24 -4.86
C PHE A 360 -27.81 24.86 -3.92
N VAL A 361 -28.23 25.21 -2.71
CA VAL A 361 -27.37 25.85 -1.71
C VAL A 361 -27.47 25.07 -0.41
N ILE A 362 -26.34 24.86 0.25
CA ILE A 362 -26.24 24.21 1.55
C ILE A 362 -25.60 25.21 2.51
N ALA A 363 -26.24 25.43 3.65
CA ALA A 363 -25.72 26.17 4.77
C ALA A 363 -25.26 25.23 5.88
N ASP A 364 -24.10 25.55 6.42
CA ASP A 364 -23.45 24.82 7.50
C ASP A 364 -22.77 25.79 8.47
N ASN A 365 -22.49 25.33 9.69
CA ASN A 365 -21.70 26.04 10.70
C ASN A 365 -22.15 27.49 10.98
N GLY A 366 -23.46 27.71 11.15
CA GLY A 366 -24.00 29.01 11.57
C GLY A 366 -24.48 29.91 10.43
N VAL A 367 -24.31 29.50 9.17
CA VAL A 367 -24.83 30.20 7.99
C VAL A 367 -26.37 30.11 7.94
N THR A 368 -27.02 31.21 7.57
CA THR A 368 -28.48 31.31 7.46
C THR A 368 -28.94 31.32 6.00
N ILE A 369 -29.93 30.49 5.65
CA ILE A 369 -30.60 30.51 4.34
C ILE A 369 -32.12 30.52 4.56
N GLY A 370 -32.81 31.46 3.92
CA GLY A 370 -34.28 31.54 3.96
C GLY A 370 -34.87 31.63 5.36
N GLY A 371 -34.15 32.28 6.29
CA GLY A 371 -34.56 32.44 7.69
C GLY A 371 -34.20 31.26 8.61
N VAL A 372 -33.70 30.14 8.08
CA VAL A 372 -33.22 29.00 8.88
C VAL A 372 -31.71 29.11 9.06
N ARG A 373 -31.25 29.07 10.31
CA ARG A 373 -29.83 29.09 10.67
C ARG A 373 -29.31 27.67 10.84
N SER A 374 -28.28 27.30 10.08
CA SER A 374 -27.53 26.05 10.29
C SER A 374 -26.75 26.10 11.61
N GLN A 375 -26.32 24.96 12.12
CA GLN A 375 -25.67 24.84 13.43
C GLN A 375 -24.56 23.81 13.37
N GLN A 376 -23.39 24.18 13.91
CA GLN A 376 -22.33 23.22 14.20
C GLN A 376 -22.74 22.42 15.44
N GLY A 377 -22.67 21.09 15.35
CA GLY A 377 -22.93 20.22 16.48
C GLY A 377 -21.75 20.25 17.46
N THR A 378 -22.03 20.18 18.75
CA THR A 378 -21.00 20.16 19.81
C THR A 378 -21.02 18.88 20.64
N LYS A 379 -21.98 17.99 20.39
CA LYS A 379 -22.09 16.68 21.04
C LYS A 379 -20.94 15.75 20.70
N GLU A 380 -20.49 14.98 21.68
CA GLU A 380 -19.43 14.00 21.48
C GLU A 380 -19.95 12.78 20.71
N SER A 381 -19.06 12.11 19.97
CA SER A 381 -19.31 10.78 19.41
C SER A 381 -18.33 9.79 20.04
N ALA A 382 -18.54 9.51 21.33
CA ALA A 382 -17.64 8.73 22.15
C ALA A 382 -18.09 7.27 22.23
N VAL A 383 -17.13 6.33 22.22
CA VAL A 383 -17.42 4.91 22.43
C VAL A 383 -18.09 4.72 23.79
N CYS A 384 -19.27 4.11 23.78
CA CYS A 384 -20.11 3.92 24.96
C CYS A 384 -20.34 5.23 25.76
N SER A 385 -20.51 6.35 25.06
CA SER A 385 -20.82 7.66 25.64
C SER A 385 -19.85 8.11 26.76
N ASN A 386 -18.60 7.63 26.76
CA ASN A 386 -17.64 7.78 27.87
C ASN A 386 -18.16 7.29 29.24
N ARG A 387 -19.23 6.50 29.27
CA ARG A 387 -19.90 6.01 30.49
C ARG A 387 -20.02 4.50 30.55
N GLY A 388 -19.43 3.80 29.59
CA GLY A 388 -19.27 2.35 29.63
C GLY A 388 -17.94 1.88 29.09
N TYR A 389 -17.72 0.58 29.20
CA TYR A 389 -16.63 -0.12 28.54
C TYR A 389 -17.18 -0.92 27.36
N CYS A 390 -16.52 -0.81 26.20
CA CYS A 390 -16.86 -1.57 25.01
C CYS A 390 -16.34 -3.00 25.08
N ASN A 391 -17.23 -3.99 25.03
CA ASN A 391 -16.87 -5.37 24.74
C ASN A 391 -16.69 -5.55 23.23
N TYR A 392 -15.47 -5.37 22.74
CA TYR A 392 -15.12 -5.49 21.32
C TYR A 392 -15.37 -6.89 20.73
N GLN A 393 -15.57 -7.94 21.54
CA GLN A 393 -15.93 -9.27 21.01
C GLN A 393 -17.41 -9.35 20.63
N GLN A 394 -18.27 -8.60 21.33
CA GLN A 394 -19.72 -8.57 21.13
C GLN A 394 -20.20 -7.31 20.39
N GLY A 395 -19.42 -6.23 20.42
CA GLY A 395 -19.83 -4.92 19.90
C GLY A 395 -20.85 -4.23 20.81
N THR A 396 -20.86 -4.55 22.10
CA THR A 396 -21.83 -4.07 23.08
C THR A 396 -21.14 -3.26 24.19
N CYS A 397 -21.84 -2.26 24.72
CA CYS A 397 -21.34 -1.47 25.85
C CYS A 397 -21.83 -2.03 27.19
N THR A 398 -20.91 -2.16 28.13
CA THR A 398 -21.23 -2.41 29.54
C THR A 398 -21.19 -1.09 30.30
N CYS A 399 -22.35 -0.62 30.75
CA CYS A 399 -22.46 0.69 31.38
C CYS A 399 -21.96 0.71 32.82
N SER A 400 -21.37 1.84 33.19
CA SER A 400 -20.97 2.13 34.56
C SER A 400 -22.21 2.33 35.44
N PHE A 401 -22.04 2.16 36.75
CA PHE A 401 -23.14 2.34 37.71
C PHE A 401 -23.79 3.73 37.56
N GLY A 402 -25.11 3.76 37.40
CA GLY A 402 -25.89 4.98 37.21
C GLY A 402 -26.19 5.35 35.75
N TYR A 403 -25.65 4.61 34.78
CA TYR A 403 -25.86 4.83 33.34
C TYR A 403 -26.49 3.59 32.69
N GLY A 404 -27.20 3.78 31.57
CA GLY A 404 -27.90 2.70 30.88
C GLY A 404 -28.15 3.01 29.42
N SER A 405 -28.83 2.11 28.73
CA SER A 405 -29.14 2.28 27.31
C SER A 405 -30.05 3.48 27.05
N SER A 406 -29.76 4.22 25.99
CA SER A 406 -30.45 5.47 25.63
C SER A 406 -31.20 5.35 24.28
N ASP A 407 -31.89 6.42 23.88
CA ASP A 407 -32.45 6.60 22.53
C ASP A 407 -31.49 7.38 21.60
N GLY A 408 -30.25 7.63 22.05
CA GLY A 408 -29.26 8.49 21.41
C GLY A 408 -29.48 9.99 21.61
N ARG A 409 -30.54 10.39 22.34
CA ARG A 409 -30.96 11.78 22.60
C ARG A 409 -30.99 12.11 24.10
N GLY A 410 -30.39 11.27 24.93
CA GLY A 410 -30.35 11.41 26.39
C GLY A 410 -31.60 10.93 27.12
N ASN A 411 -32.57 10.30 26.43
CA ASN A 411 -33.68 9.61 27.09
C ASN A 411 -33.40 8.11 27.17
N HIS A 412 -34.11 7.43 28.06
CA HIS A 412 -34.05 5.97 28.12
C HIS A 412 -34.50 5.34 26.80
N GLY A 413 -33.72 4.37 26.32
CA GLY A 413 -34.00 3.65 25.08
C GLY A 413 -33.23 2.34 25.00
N ASN A 414 -33.16 1.78 23.79
CA ASN A 414 -32.60 0.45 23.52
C ASN A 414 -31.26 0.50 22.78
N ARG A 415 -30.63 1.68 22.70
CA ARG A 415 -29.30 1.86 22.15
C ARG A 415 -28.34 1.55 23.27
N ASP A 416 -27.66 0.40 23.22
CA ASP A 416 -26.72 -0.03 24.26
C ASP A 416 -25.43 0.81 24.24
N ASP A 417 -25.57 2.12 24.48
CA ASP A 417 -24.55 3.14 24.33
C ASP A 417 -24.13 3.80 25.65
N CYS A 418 -24.86 3.55 26.74
CA CYS A 418 -24.61 4.16 28.05
C CYS A 418 -24.80 5.68 28.08
N GLY A 419 -25.63 6.20 27.18
CA GLY A 419 -25.87 7.63 26.98
C GLY A 419 -27.09 8.21 27.68
#